data_AF-A0A177T3V5-F1
#
_entry.id   AF-A0A177T3V5-F1
#
_cell.length_a   1.000
_cell.length_b   1.000
_cell.length_c   1.000
_cell.angle_alpha   90.00
_cell.angle_beta   90.00
_cell.angle_gamma   90.00
#
_symmetry.space_group_name_H-M   'P 1'
#
loop_
_entity.id
_entity.type
_entity.pdbx_description
1 polymer ?
#
loop_
_entity_poly.entity_id
_entity_poly.type
_entity_poly.pdbx_seq_one_letter_code
_entity_poly.pdbx_strand_id
1 'polypeptide(L)'
;MASTTANGEAQPSKSTSTSHGIAQVNSRPTTFITANTPAQTLLSLAYIRSVLVRLEDTICFLLIERAQFAHNQKMYIPKAFPELVQKENWPGSWLTWFLKETEATHAKVRRWQAPDEWPYTALDHLPQPILPSIDYPHVLHQAAITLVNDRILEFYQSQLVPGITARWGEGADDGQYGSAAICDCELLAALSRRIHFGMFVSESKFQSAPASFIPHILAKPEPNRVELAKLITKPEVEAALLVRLEQKASVYGQDLDLDRSSSASSSSKPRSQQVSTTTTTVPAVVGQEQPNLTAEVVPTGASSLSSATATATTPSSAPSSVSKPAGKIDVNEVVKLYHQFVIPITKDVEVEYLVKRLDGLSQDQIDELMQQ
;
A
#
# COMPACT_ATOMS: atom_id res chain seq x y z
N MET A 1 40.37 54.17 -35.68
CA MET A 1 39.28 54.85 -36.39
C MET A 1 38.22 53.79 -36.66
N ALA A 2 37.16 53.70 -35.86
CA ALA A 2 35.97 54.58 -35.89
C ALA A 2 35.20 54.39 -37.22
N SER A 3 34.11 53.60 -37.18
CA SER A 3 32.72 54.07 -37.41
C SER A 3 32.34 53.94 -38.90
N THR A 4 31.11 53.71 -39.35
CA THR A 4 29.71 53.88 -38.88
C THR A 4 28.88 53.02 -39.89
N THR A 5 27.66 52.53 -39.70
CA THR A 5 26.39 53.19 -39.34
C THR A 5 25.29 52.15 -39.14
N ALA A 6 24.36 52.47 -38.25
CA ALA A 6 23.15 51.74 -37.90
C ALA A 6 21.89 52.43 -38.44
N ASN A 7 20.80 51.67 -38.60
CA ASN A 7 19.38 51.91 -38.19
C ASN A 7 18.49 50.96 -39.02
N GLY A 8 17.64 50.10 -38.44
CA GLY A 8 16.42 50.33 -37.65
C GLY A 8 15.28 49.66 -38.45
N GLU A 9 14.22 49.00 -37.95
CA GLU A 9 13.52 49.00 -36.68
C GLU A 9 12.41 47.92 -36.76
N ALA A 10 12.07 47.22 -35.67
CA ALA A 10 10.71 46.77 -35.29
C ALA A 10 10.77 45.80 -34.09
N GLN A 11 10.21 46.21 -32.94
CA GLN A 11 9.78 45.28 -31.88
C GLN A 11 8.37 44.75 -32.17
N PRO A 12 7.95 43.62 -31.56
CA PRO A 12 7.14 43.78 -30.34
C PRO A 12 7.27 42.70 -29.25
N SER A 13 6.87 43.14 -28.05
CA SER A 13 6.21 42.42 -26.96
C SER A 13 7.05 41.56 -26.00
N LYS A 14 7.17 42.10 -24.78
CA LYS A 14 7.45 41.38 -23.54
C LYS A 14 6.26 40.48 -23.20
N SER A 15 6.44 39.16 -23.21
CA SER A 15 5.53 38.23 -22.52
C SER A 15 6.14 37.82 -21.19
N THR A 16 5.56 38.36 -20.11
CA THR A 16 5.69 37.81 -18.76
C THR A 16 5.18 36.38 -18.77
N SER A 17 6.07 35.39 -18.70
CA SER A 17 5.65 34.01 -18.47
C SER A 17 5.35 33.86 -16.98
N THR A 18 4.06 33.87 -16.68
CA THR A 18 3.50 33.51 -15.39
C THR A 18 3.97 32.10 -15.05
N SER A 19 4.64 31.94 -13.90
CA SER A 19 4.99 30.65 -13.33
C SER A 19 3.72 29.82 -13.15
N HIS A 20 3.43 28.94 -14.11
CA HIS A 20 2.40 27.93 -13.94
C HIS A 20 2.96 26.95 -12.92
N GLY A 21 2.40 27.02 -11.70
CA GLY A 21 2.56 26.00 -10.70
C GLY A 21 2.26 24.66 -11.34
N ILE A 22 3.20 23.72 -11.19
CA ILE A 22 3.02 22.33 -11.59
C ILE A 22 1.77 21.85 -10.87
N ALA A 23 0.67 21.68 -11.60
CA ALA A 23 -0.48 20.96 -11.10
C ALA A 23 0.04 19.59 -10.67
N GLN A 24 0.01 19.30 -9.37
CA GLN A 24 0.24 17.95 -8.87
C GLN A 24 -0.85 17.08 -9.47
N VAL A 25 -0.53 16.43 -10.59
CA VAL A 25 -1.30 15.30 -11.08
C VAL A 25 -1.28 14.30 -9.93
N ASN A 26 -2.46 13.93 -9.43
CA ASN A 26 -2.68 12.82 -8.50
C ASN A 26 -2.37 11.47 -9.18
N SER A 27 -1.22 11.36 -9.85
CA SER A 27 -0.67 10.07 -10.26
C SER A 27 -0.10 9.42 -9.00
N ARG A 28 -0.36 8.13 -8.83
CA ARG A 28 0.34 7.28 -7.87
C ARG A 28 1.60 6.76 -8.55
N PRO A 29 2.75 7.46 -8.55
CA PRO A 29 3.97 6.86 -9.08
C PRO A 29 4.31 5.65 -8.23
N THR A 30 4.52 4.52 -8.89
CA THR A 30 4.91 3.26 -8.24
C THR A 30 6.37 3.29 -7.79
N THR A 31 7.20 4.12 -8.44
CA THR A 31 8.63 4.28 -8.16
C THR A 31 8.93 5.70 -7.69
N PHE A 32 9.64 5.83 -6.57
CA PHE A 32 10.03 7.13 -6.00
C PHE A 32 11.49 7.46 -6.27
N ILE A 33 12.30 6.52 -6.75
CA ILE A 33 13.67 6.79 -7.18
C ILE A 33 13.75 6.74 -8.70
N THR A 34 13.94 7.90 -9.33
CA THR A 34 14.07 8.01 -10.79
C THR A 34 15.51 8.25 -11.19
N ALA A 35 15.98 7.59 -12.26
CA ALA A 35 17.34 7.73 -12.77
C ALA A 35 17.77 9.19 -13.05
N ASN A 36 16.84 10.03 -13.50
CA ASN A 36 17.16 11.41 -13.90
C ASN A 36 17.17 12.40 -12.72
N THR A 37 16.89 11.96 -11.49
CA THR A 37 16.88 12.84 -10.32
C THR A 37 18.19 12.68 -9.54
N PRO A 38 18.94 13.76 -9.24
CA PRO A 38 20.19 13.68 -8.51
C PRO A 38 20.04 13.04 -7.12
N ALA A 39 21.04 12.27 -6.69
CA ALA A 39 21.06 11.60 -5.38
C ALA A 39 20.79 12.56 -4.22
N GLN A 40 21.38 13.77 -4.25
CA GLN A 40 21.18 14.80 -3.22
C GLN A 40 19.72 15.26 -3.11
N THR A 41 18.99 15.29 -4.23
CA THR A 41 17.56 15.64 -4.23
C THR A 41 16.75 14.49 -3.62
N LEU A 42 17.04 13.25 -4.02
CA LEU A 42 16.39 12.04 -3.51
C LEU A 42 16.62 11.83 -2.01
N LEU A 43 17.80 12.20 -1.52
CA LEU A 43 18.19 12.15 -0.11
C LEU A 43 17.84 13.43 0.66
N SER A 44 17.20 14.42 0.05
CA SER A 44 16.74 15.60 0.79
C SER A 44 15.58 15.23 1.72
N LEU A 45 15.61 15.73 2.96
CA LEU A 45 14.52 15.49 3.93
C LEU A 45 13.16 15.96 3.41
N ALA A 46 13.14 17.00 2.57
CA ALA A 46 11.91 17.49 1.93
C ALA A 46 11.34 16.46 0.95
N TYR A 47 12.17 15.87 0.09
CA TYR A 47 11.74 14.83 -0.84
C TYR A 47 11.30 13.57 -0.10
N ILE A 48 12.13 13.08 0.83
CA ILE A 48 11.82 11.90 1.64
C ILE A 48 10.48 12.07 2.36
N ARG A 49 10.27 13.22 3.02
CA ARG A 49 8.99 13.52 3.69
C ARG A 49 7.82 13.48 2.71
N SER A 50 7.96 14.01 1.50
CA SER A 50 6.90 13.97 0.49
C SER A 50 6.54 12.55 0.06
N VAL A 51 7.55 11.66 -0.07
CA VAL A 51 7.35 10.24 -0.39
C VAL A 51 6.64 9.52 0.76
N LEU A 52 7.10 9.72 2.00
CA LEU A 52 6.51 9.11 3.18
C LEU A 52 5.03 9.51 3.36
N VAL A 53 4.70 10.79 3.16
CA VAL A 53 3.31 11.28 3.20
C VAL A 53 2.46 10.62 2.11
N ARG A 54 2.99 10.46 0.89
CA ARG A 54 2.26 9.77 -0.18
C ARG A 54 2.05 8.28 0.12
N LEU A 55 3.04 7.62 0.70
CA LEU A 55 2.93 6.22 1.12
C LEU A 55 1.93 6.06 2.27
N GLU A 56 1.84 7.01 3.20
CA GLU A 56 0.78 7.05 4.22
C GLU A 56 -0.62 7.07 3.59
N ASP A 57 -0.86 7.96 2.65
CA ASP A 57 -2.15 8.04 1.94
C ASP A 57 -2.44 6.74 1.19
N THR A 58 -1.44 6.20 0.49
CA THR A 58 -1.57 4.95 -0.27
C THR A 58 -1.94 3.78 0.63
N ILE A 59 -1.25 3.63 1.76
CA ILE A 59 -1.53 2.57 2.74
C ILE A 59 -2.94 2.74 3.33
N CYS A 60 -3.35 3.96 3.70
CA CYS A 60 -4.70 4.20 4.21
C CYS A 60 -5.78 3.77 3.21
N PHE A 61 -5.65 4.13 1.94
CA PHE A 61 -6.60 3.70 0.91
C PHE A 61 -6.62 2.19 0.72
N LEU A 62 -5.45 1.56 0.64
CA LEU A 62 -5.35 0.11 0.45
C LEU A 62 -5.90 -0.68 1.63
N LEU A 63 -5.77 -0.18 2.86
CA LEU A 63 -6.41 -0.76 4.04
C LEU A 63 -7.94 -0.71 3.92
N ILE A 64 -8.50 0.41 3.47
CA ILE A 64 -9.96 0.56 3.26
C ILE A 64 -10.45 -0.42 2.20
N GLU A 65 -9.73 -0.54 1.08
CA GLU A 65 -10.05 -1.47 0.00
C GLU A 65 -9.98 -2.92 0.48
N ARG A 66 -8.90 -3.31 1.18
CA ARG A 66 -8.77 -4.68 1.71
C ARG A 66 -9.86 -5.00 2.72
N ALA A 67 -10.27 -4.04 3.55
CA ALA A 67 -11.32 -4.22 4.54
C ALA A 67 -12.70 -4.51 3.91
N GLN A 68 -12.91 -4.21 2.61
CA GLN A 68 -14.18 -4.51 1.91
C GLN A 68 -14.40 -6.00 1.63
N PHE A 69 -13.41 -6.85 1.92
CA PHE A 69 -13.52 -8.30 1.82
C PHE A 69 -13.35 -8.93 3.20
N ALA A 70 -13.96 -10.10 3.41
CA ALA A 70 -13.80 -10.89 4.61
C ALA A 70 -12.33 -11.31 4.83
N HIS A 71 -12.06 -11.89 6.01
CA HIS A 71 -10.72 -12.38 6.32
C HIS A 71 -10.26 -13.40 5.28
N ASN A 72 -11.13 -14.31 4.85
CA ASN A 72 -10.80 -15.32 3.84
C ASN A 72 -9.56 -16.14 4.25
N GLN A 73 -9.53 -16.60 5.51
CA GLN A 73 -8.36 -17.21 6.17
C GLN A 73 -7.69 -18.30 5.33
N LYS A 74 -8.49 -19.05 4.56
CA LYS A 74 -8.04 -20.07 3.61
C LYS A 74 -6.92 -19.57 2.69
N MET A 75 -6.91 -18.29 2.31
CA MET A 75 -5.91 -17.66 1.43
C MET A 75 -4.48 -17.71 1.99
N TYR A 76 -4.34 -17.73 3.31
CA TYR A 76 -3.05 -17.64 3.99
C TYR A 76 -2.50 -19.01 4.39
N ILE A 77 -3.30 -20.07 4.23
CA ILE A 77 -2.92 -21.44 4.63
C ILE A 77 -2.29 -22.17 3.44
N PRO A 78 -1.05 -22.70 3.58
CA PRO A 78 -0.43 -23.51 2.53
C PRO A 78 -1.28 -24.71 2.12
N LYS A 79 -1.34 -25.00 0.82
CA LYS A 79 -2.09 -26.14 0.24
C LYS A 79 -3.61 -26.11 0.49
N ALA A 80 -4.17 -25.02 1.00
CA ALA A 80 -5.61 -24.92 1.24
C ALA A 80 -6.45 -24.85 -0.05
N PHE A 81 -5.82 -24.52 -1.18
CA PHE A 81 -6.41 -24.55 -2.52
C PHE A 81 -5.85 -25.73 -3.32
N PRO A 82 -6.61 -26.82 -3.49
CA PRO A 82 -6.17 -27.97 -4.28
C PRO A 82 -5.81 -27.61 -5.72
N GLU A 83 -6.47 -26.60 -6.29
CA GLU A 83 -6.25 -26.12 -7.64
C GLU A 83 -4.83 -25.56 -7.82
N LEU A 84 -4.27 -24.86 -6.82
CA LEU A 84 -2.88 -24.39 -6.90
C LEU A 84 -1.89 -25.54 -6.90
N VAL A 85 -2.14 -26.57 -6.08
CA VAL A 85 -1.26 -27.74 -6.04
C VAL A 85 -1.35 -28.54 -7.34
N GLN A 86 -2.55 -28.74 -7.87
CA GLN A 86 -2.79 -29.62 -9.01
C GLN A 86 -2.51 -28.96 -10.36
N LYS A 87 -2.83 -27.67 -10.52
CA LYS A 87 -2.74 -26.96 -11.79
C LYS A 87 -1.48 -26.12 -11.92
N GLU A 88 -1.03 -25.53 -10.81
CA GLU A 88 0.14 -24.64 -10.76
C GLU A 88 1.38 -25.29 -10.14
N ASN A 89 1.25 -26.54 -9.64
CA ASN A 89 2.31 -27.23 -8.90
C ASN A 89 2.88 -26.39 -7.74
N TRP A 90 2.02 -25.63 -7.05
CA TRP A 90 2.41 -24.71 -5.99
C TRP A 90 1.98 -25.22 -4.61
N PRO A 91 2.94 -25.54 -3.70
CA PRO A 91 2.62 -26.04 -2.37
C PRO A 91 2.39 -24.94 -1.31
N GLY A 92 2.58 -23.66 -1.68
CA GLY A 92 2.41 -22.53 -0.77
C GLY A 92 0.95 -22.12 -0.58
N SER A 93 0.74 -20.95 0.02
CA SER A 93 -0.59 -20.37 0.21
C SER A 93 -1.06 -19.63 -1.05
N TRP A 94 -2.34 -19.25 -1.07
CA TRP A 94 -2.90 -18.43 -2.16
C TRP A 94 -2.19 -17.09 -2.25
N LEU A 95 -1.93 -16.45 -1.10
CA LEU A 95 -1.21 -15.18 -1.04
C LEU A 95 0.20 -15.29 -1.61
N THR A 96 0.99 -16.31 -1.23
CA THR A 96 2.38 -16.41 -1.69
C THR A 96 2.47 -16.77 -3.17
N TRP A 97 1.50 -17.51 -3.71
CA TRP A 97 1.38 -17.71 -5.15
C TRP A 97 1.10 -16.39 -5.87
N PHE A 98 0.12 -15.61 -5.38
CA PHE A 98 -0.27 -14.34 -5.99
C PHE A 98 0.86 -13.31 -5.99
N LEU A 99 1.61 -13.24 -4.88
CA LEU A 99 2.84 -12.45 -4.78
C LEU A 99 3.84 -12.88 -5.84
N LYS A 100 4.18 -14.17 -5.92
CA LYS A 100 5.18 -14.68 -6.88
C LYS A 100 4.80 -14.43 -8.34
N GLU A 101 3.53 -14.62 -8.73
CA GLU A 101 3.08 -14.35 -10.10
C GLU A 101 3.08 -12.85 -10.44
N THR A 102 2.63 -12.02 -9.50
CA THR A 102 2.65 -10.56 -9.64
C THR A 102 4.10 -10.05 -9.73
N GLU A 103 4.97 -10.56 -8.87
CA GLU A 103 6.37 -10.15 -8.81
C GLU A 103 7.19 -10.64 -10.00
N ALA A 104 6.86 -11.80 -10.57
CA ALA A 104 7.46 -12.29 -11.80
C ALA A 104 7.14 -11.38 -12.99
N THR A 105 5.92 -10.85 -13.05
CA THR A 105 5.54 -9.86 -14.07
C THR A 105 6.32 -8.56 -13.87
N HIS A 106 6.45 -8.09 -12.63
CA HIS A 106 7.21 -6.88 -12.31
C HIS A 106 8.73 -7.03 -12.53
N ALA A 107 9.29 -8.23 -12.34
CA ALA A 107 10.70 -8.51 -12.58
C ALA A 107 11.08 -8.27 -14.05
N LYS A 108 10.23 -8.73 -14.98
CA LYS A 108 10.42 -8.55 -16.44
C LYS A 108 10.55 -7.06 -16.81
N VAL A 109 9.83 -6.18 -16.11
CA VAL A 109 9.85 -4.73 -16.35
C VAL A 109 10.84 -3.96 -15.47
N ARG A 110 11.82 -4.66 -14.86
CA ARG A 110 12.94 -4.09 -14.06
C ARG A 110 12.56 -3.50 -12.71
N ARG A 111 11.40 -3.84 -12.13
CA ARG A 111 10.98 -3.26 -10.84
C ARG A 111 12.04 -3.46 -9.74
N TRP A 112 12.61 -4.66 -9.68
CA TRP A 112 13.60 -5.04 -8.64
C TRP A 112 15.01 -4.49 -8.87
N GLN A 113 15.23 -3.72 -9.94
CA GLN A 113 16.46 -2.95 -10.12
C GLN A 113 16.37 -1.56 -9.47
N ALA A 114 15.16 -1.10 -9.12
CA ALA A 114 14.98 0.18 -8.45
C ALA A 114 15.44 0.08 -6.98
N PRO A 115 16.17 1.07 -6.45
CA PRO A 115 16.77 0.99 -5.11
C PRO A 115 15.75 1.08 -3.96
N ASP A 116 14.48 1.40 -4.25
CA ASP A 116 13.38 1.50 -3.30
C ASP A 116 12.39 0.31 -3.37
N GLU A 117 12.68 -0.74 -4.14
CA GLU A 117 11.75 -1.86 -4.39
C GLU A 117 12.38 -3.23 -4.08
N TRP A 118 11.70 -4.03 -3.25
CA TRP A 118 12.20 -5.33 -2.79
C TRP A 118 11.10 -6.40 -2.87
N PRO A 119 11.30 -7.49 -3.63
CA PRO A 119 10.29 -8.54 -3.72
C PRO A 119 10.22 -9.39 -2.44
N TYR A 120 9.06 -9.98 -2.19
CA TYR A 120 8.87 -11.04 -1.20
C TYR A 120 9.37 -12.39 -1.72
N THR A 121 9.27 -12.62 -3.03
CA THR A 121 9.84 -13.78 -3.69
C THR A 121 11.34 -13.61 -3.87
N ALA A 122 12.11 -14.66 -3.56
CA ALA A 122 13.55 -14.65 -3.77
C ALA A 122 13.90 -14.37 -5.25
N LEU A 123 14.92 -13.54 -5.48
CA LEU A 123 15.27 -13.04 -6.82
C LEU A 123 15.68 -14.16 -7.79
N ASP A 124 16.25 -15.25 -7.29
CA ASP A 124 16.62 -16.45 -8.05
C ASP A 124 15.39 -17.25 -8.54
N HIS A 125 14.23 -17.06 -7.92
CA HIS A 125 12.96 -17.61 -8.35
C HIS A 125 12.17 -16.68 -9.30
N LEU A 126 12.70 -15.50 -9.61
CA LEU A 126 12.07 -14.51 -10.49
C LEU A 126 12.74 -14.48 -11.87
N PRO A 127 11.97 -14.20 -12.94
CA PRO A 127 12.53 -14.11 -14.29
C PRO A 127 13.44 -12.89 -14.43
N GLN A 128 14.40 -12.99 -15.35
CA GLN A 128 15.28 -11.86 -15.68
C GLN A 128 14.52 -10.74 -16.41
N PRO A 129 14.96 -9.48 -16.28
CA PRO A 129 14.37 -8.36 -17.00
C PRO A 129 14.44 -8.53 -18.52
N ILE A 130 13.38 -8.12 -19.22
CA ILE A 130 13.33 -8.10 -20.70
C ILE A 130 13.68 -6.73 -21.28
N LEU A 131 13.72 -5.70 -20.44
CA LEU A 131 14.06 -4.33 -20.81
C LEU A 131 15.54 -4.05 -20.49
N PRO A 132 16.22 -3.15 -21.23
CA PRO A 132 17.61 -2.75 -20.93
C PRO A 132 17.76 -2.17 -19.52
N SER A 133 18.87 -2.37 -18.82
CA SER A 133 19.02 -1.84 -17.45
C SER A 133 18.91 -0.31 -17.39
N ILE A 134 18.44 0.19 -16.24
CA ILE A 134 18.44 1.61 -15.90
C ILE A 134 19.60 1.87 -14.94
N ASP A 135 20.38 2.92 -15.21
CA ASP A 135 21.42 3.38 -14.29
C ASP A 135 20.79 4.30 -13.24
N TYR A 136 20.59 3.78 -12.03
CA TYR A 136 20.02 4.54 -10.92
C TYR A 136 21.12 5.24 -10.13
N PRO A 137 20.86 6.44 -9.58
CA PRO A 137 21.82 7.10 -8.70
C PRO A 137 22.13 6.22 -7.49
N HIS A 138 23.40 6.16 -7.11
CA HIS A 138 23.86 5.47 -5.89
C HIS A 138 23.43 6.26 -4.66
N VAL A 139 22.25 5.92 -4.14
CA VAL A 139 21.59 6.60 -3.02
C VAL A 139 21.73 5.87 -1.69
N LEU A 140 21.95 4.56 -1.69
CA LEU A 140 22.11 3.76 -0.48
C LEU A 140 23.46 3.03 -0.50
N HIS A 141 24.01 2.78 0.68
CA HIS A 141 25.19 1.96 0.85
C HIS A 141 24.83 0.48 0.73
N GLN A 142 25.36 -0.20 -0.28
CA GLN A 142 24.91 -1.53 -0.65
C GLN A 142 25.07 -2.57 0.47
N ALA A 143 26.17 -2.50 1.23
CA ALA A 143 26.43 -3.43 2.34
C ALA A 143 25.47 -3.22 3.54
N ALA A 144 24.83 -2.06 3.61
CA ALA A 144 23.92 -1.70 4.71
C ALA A 144 22.45 -2.04 4.44
N ILE A 145 22.10 -2.46 3.22
CA ILE A 145 20.72 -2.78 2.86
C ILE A 145 20.17 -3.83 3.82
N THR A 146 19.07 -3.48 4.48
CA THR A 146 18.42 -4.31 5.48
C THR A 146 16.99 -4.59 5.03
N LEU A 147 16.72 -5.86 4.72
CA LEU A 147 15.42 -6.32 4.24
C LEU A 147 14.66 -7.01 5.38
N VAL A 148 13.41 -6.63 5.57
CA VAL A 148 12.52 -7.14 6.63
C VAL A 148 11.19 -7.63 6.08
N ASN A 149 11.13 -7.99 4.79
CA ASN A 149 9.92 -8.46 4.11
C ASN A 149 9.25 -9.63 4.87
N ASP A 150 10.01 -10.59 5.40
CA ASP A 150 9.46 -11.72 6.16
C ASP A 150 8.68 -11.27 7.40
N ARG A 151 9.23 -10.31 8.16
CA ARG A 151 8.57 -9.72 9.35
C ARG A 151 7.30 -8.95 8.94
N ILE A 152 7.34 -8.26 7.79
CA ILE A 152 6.17 -7.57 7.23
C ILE A 152 5.07 -8.58 6.87
N LEU A 153 5.42 -9.64 6.17
CA LEU A 153 4.49 -10.67 5.73
C LEU A 153 3.88 -11.45 6.90
N GLU A 154 4.66 -11.74 7.94
CA GLU A 154 4.19 -12.41 9.15
C GLU A 154 3.16 -11.56 9.90
N PHE A 155 3.48 -10.30 10.19
CA PHE A 155 2.55 -9.39 10.86
C PHE A 155 1.30 -9.12 10.03
N TYR A 156 1.47 -8.99 8.71
CA TYR A 156 0.36 -8.78 7.78
C TYR A 156 -0.72 -9.86 7.97
N GLN A 157 -0.30 -11.13 7.96
CA GLN A 157 -1.21 -12.28 8.06
C GLN A 157 -1.72 -12.51 9.49
N SER A 158 -0.86 -12.33 10.50
CA SER A 158 -1.19 -12.70 11.88
C SER A 158 -1.98 -11.64 12.65
N GLN A 159 -1.83 -10.36 12.29
CA GLN A 159 -2.38 -9.25 13.07
C GLN A 159 -3.14 -8.25 12.21
N LEU A 160 -2.54 -7.79 11.10
CA LEU A 160 -3.12 -6.72 10.29
C LEU A 160 -4.43 -7.15 9.62
N VAL A 161 -4.40 -8.20 8.80
CA VAL A 161 -5.60 -8.66 8.08
C VAL A 161 -6.71 -9.08 9.06
N PRO A 162 -6.47 -9.87 10.11
CA PRO A 162 -7.49 -10.18 11.11
C PRO A 162 -8.08 -8.92 11.76
N GLY A 163 -7.25 -7.91 12.09
CA GLY A 163 -7.71 -6.66 12.69
C GLY A 163 -8.63 -5.85 11.78
N ILE A 164 -8.20 -5.58 10.54
CA ILE A 164 -8.98 -4.74 9.61
C ILE A 164 -10.22 -5.43 9.04
N THR A 165 -10.29 -6.76 9.13
CA THR A 165 -11.45 -7.56 8.68
C THR A 165 -12.35 -8.03 9.82
N ALA A 166 -12.04 -7.69 11.08
CA ALA A 166 -12.78 -8.16 12.26
C ALA A 166 -14.30 -7.91 12.20
N ARG A 167 -14.73 -6.83 11.54
CA ARG A 167 -16.16 -6.50 11.35
C ARG A 167 -16.97 -7.57 10.61
N TRP A 168 -16.32 -8.43 9.84
CA TRP A 168 -16.97 -9.53 9.11
C TRP A 168 -17.31 -10.71 10.02
N GLY A 169 -16.73 -10.77 11.22
CA GLY A 169 -16.88 -11.88 12.15
C GLY A 169 -15.71 -12.88 12.06
N GLU A 170 -15.52 -13.62 13.15
CA GLU A 170 -14.49 -14.67 13.22
C GLU A 170 -14.79 -15.79 12.21
N GLY A 171 -13.77 -16.21 11.46
CA GLY A 171 -13.92 -17.26 10.44
C GLY A 171 -14.70 -16.83 9.19
N ALA A 172 -14.99 -15.53 9.01
CA ALA A 172 -15.72 -15.06 7.85
C ALA A 172 -14.98 -15.33 6.54
N ASP A 173 -15.71 -15.89 5.58
CA ASP A 173 -15.26 -16.19 4.23
C ASP A 173 -16.37 -15.74 3.25
N ASP A 174 -16.05 -14.77 2.39
CA ASP A 174 -16.98 -14.22 1.40
C ASP A 174 -16.75 -14.78 -0.02
N GLY A 175 -15.78 -15.69 -0.17
CA GLY A 175 -15.40 -16.29 -1.45
C GLY A 175 -14.63 -15.37 -2.40
N GLN A 176 -14.40 -14.09 -2.06
CA GLN A 176 -13.76 -13.10 -2.93
C GLN A 176 -12.23 -13.17 -2.88
N TYR A 177 -11.68 -14.37 -3.05
CA TYR A 177 -10.25 -14.66 -2.89
C TYR A 177 -9.35 -13.89 -3.87
N GLY A 178 -9.83 -13.69 -5.11
CA GLY A 178 -9.07 -12.96 -6.13
C GLY A 178 -8.93 -11.48 -5.80
N SER A 179 -10.05 -10.82 -5.49
CA SER A 179 -10.07 -9.39 -5.15
C SER A 179 -9.30 -9.12 -3.86
N ALA A 180 -9.48 -9.95 -2.83
CA ALA A 180 -8.74 -9.86 -1.58
C ALA A 180 -7.22 -10.03 -1.82
N ALA A 181 -6.80 -10.98 -2.66
CA ALA A 181 -5.37 -11.21 -2.96
C ALA A 181 -4.72 -10.03 -3.71
N ILE A 182 -5.46 -9.39 -4.64
CA ILE A 182 -4.98 -8.18 -5.32
C ILE A 182 -4.72 -7.07 -4.29
N CYS A 183 -5.70 -6.81 -3.40
CA CYS A 183 -5.53 -5.82 -2.33
C CYS A 183 -4.36 -6.19 -1.39
N ASP A 184 -4.21 -7.48 -1.06
CA ASP A 184 -3.10 -7.96 -0.22
C ASP A 184 -1.75 -7.66 -0.86
N CYS A 185 -1.55 -7.98 -2.14
CA CYS A 185 -0.30 -7.72 -2.85
C CYS A 185 0.02 -6.22 -2.94
N GLU A 186 -0.97 -5.38 -3.23
CA GLU A 186 -0.77 -3.93 -3.29
C GLU A 186 -0.41 -3.34 -1.93
N LEU A 187 -1.10 -3.79 -0.87
CA LEU A 187 -0.87 -3.30 0.49
C LEU A 187 0.48 -3.77 1.04
N LEU A 188 0.86 -5.03 0.82
CA LEU A 188 2.19 -5.54 1.16
C LEU A 188 3.30 -4.77 0.43
N ALA A 189 3.14 -4.50 -0.86
CA ALA A 189 4.11 -3.69 -1.60
C ALA A 189 4.21 -2.25 -1.05
N ALA A 190 3.09 -1.64 -0.67
CA ALA A 190 3.09 -0.30 -0.07
C ALA A 190 3.74 -0.28 1.33
N LEU A 191 3.45 -1.29 2.16
CA LEU A 191 4.06 -1.46 3.49
C LEU A 191 5.57 -1.69 3.38
N SER A 192 5.99 -2.61 2.50
CA SER A 192 7.41 -2.87 2.24
C SER A 192 8.14 -1.59 1.84
N ARG A 193 7.64 -0.86 0.84
CA ARG A 193 8.24 0.43 0.46
C ARG A 193 8.29 1.41 1.63
N ARG A 194 7.20 1.59 2.37
CA ARG A 194 7.13 2.55 3.48
C ARG A 194 8.12 2.25 4.59
N ILE A 195 8.28 0.98 4.93
CA ILE A 195 9.17 0.54 6.01
C ILE A 195 10.62 0.62 5.55
N HIS A 196 10.94 0.08 4.37
CA HIS A 196 12.29 0.12 3.81
C HIS A 196 12.76 1.53 3.45
N PHE A 197 11.85 2.48 3.24
CA PHE A 197 12.22 3.89 3.05
C PHE A 197 12.95 4.50 4.27
N GLY A 198 12.90 3.83 5.44
CA GLY A 198 13.77 4.14 6.58
C GLY A 198 15.25 4.16 6.21
N MET A 199 15.72 3.32 5.29
CA MET A 199 17.13 3.34 4.84
C MET A 199 17.52 4.70 4.24
N PHE A 200 16.63 5.32 3.46
CA PHE A 200 16.85 6.65 2.87
C PHE A 200 16.82 7.75 3.95
N VAL A 201 15.96 7.60 4.96
CA VAL A 201 15.92 8.49 6.13
C VAL A 201 17.26 8.43 6.88
N SER A 202 17.76 7.23 7.16
CA SER A 202 19.06 7.02 7.80
C SER A 202 20.21 7.58 6.98
N GLU A 203 20.25 7.31 5.67
CA GLU A 203 21.30 7.83 4.79
C GLU A 203 21.32 9.36 4.76
N SER A 204 20.14 9.99 4.60
CA SER A 204 19.99 11.44 4.60
C SER A 204 20.54 12.08 5.89
N LYS A 205 20.19 11.49 7.05
CA LYS A 205 20.66 11.96 8.36
C LYS A 205 22.15 11.72 8.54
N PHE A 206 22.65 10.56 8.14
CA PHE A 206 24.08 10.22 8.21
C PHE A 206 24.91 11.19 7.38
N GLN A 207 24.56 11.42 6.11
CA GLN A 207 25.26 12.35 5.22
C GLN A 207 25.25 13.79 5.73
N SER A 208 24.25 14.17 6.53
CA SER A 208 24.15 15.53 7.08
C SER A 208 25.10 15.77 8.26
N ALA A 209 25.49 14.72 9.00
CA ALA A 209 26.36 14.85 10.18
C ALA A 209 27.07 13.51 10.52
N PRO A 210 27.95 12.98 9.65
CA PRO A 210 28.51 11.63 9.83
C PRO A 210 29.26 11.46 11.16
N ALA A 211 29.99 12.49 11.59
CA ALA A 211 30.74 12.52 12.85
C ALA A 211 29.87 12.27 14.10
N SER A 212 28.56 12.53 14.03
CA SER A 212 27.62 12.23 15.12
C SER A 212 27.28 10.74 15.22
N PHE A 213 27.34 9.99 14.11
CA PHE A 213 26.95 8.58 14.04
C PHE A 213 28.15 7.63 14.18
N ILE A 214 29.28 7.95 13.55
CA ILE A 214 30.45 7.06 13.43
C ILE A 214 30.94 6.51 14.79
N PRO A 215 31.06 7.32 15.88
CA PRO A 215 31.49 6.79 17.18
C PRO A 215 30.56 5.71 17.73
N HIS A 216 29.25 5.82 17.47
CA HIS A 216 28.26 4.84 17.91
C HIS A 216 28.23 3.61 17.02
N ILE A 217 28.51 3.75 15.72
CA ILE A 217 28.65 2.61 14.80
C ILE A 217 29.89 1.77 15.16
N LEU A 218 31.02 2.42 15.44
CA LEU A 218 32.29 1.76 15.74
C LEU A 218 32.46 1.35 17.21
N ALA A 219 31.47 1.64 18.06
CA ALA A 219 31.49 1.30 19.48
C ALA A 219 31.77 -0.20 19.71
N LYS A 220 32.45 -0.50 20.81
CA LYS A 220 32.84 -1.86 21.21
C LYS A 220 32.22 -2.20 22.58
N PRO A 221 31.86 -3.47 22.86
CA PRO A 221 32.05 -4.66 22.01
C PRO A 221 31.11 -4.71 20.79
N GLU A 222 30.01 -3.97 20.83
CA GLU A 222 29.01 -3.88 19.77
C GLU A 222 28.61 -2.42 19.50
N PRO A 223 28.07 -2.12 18.30
CA PRO A 223 27.54 -0.81 17.97
C PRO A 223 26.48 -0.33 18.97
N ASN A 224 26.52 0.96 19.33
CA ASN A 224 25.58 1.55 20.27
C ASN A 224 24.24 1.87 19.59
N ARG A 225 23.42 0.83 19.44
CA ARG A 225 22.09 0.89 18.81
C ARG A 225 21.14 1.87 19.50
N VAL A 226 21.26 2.04 20.82
CA VAL A 226 20.41 2.93 21.60
C VAL A 226 20.69 4.39 21.25
N GLU A 227 21.95 4.80 21.17
CA GLU A 227 22.31 6.16 20.78
C GLU A 227 22.02 6.42 19.30
N LEU A 228 22.26 5.44 18.42
CA LEU A 228 21.86 5.54 17.01
C LEU A 228 20.35 5.79 16.86
N ALA A 229 19.52 5.03 17.60
CA ALA A 229 18.08 5.20 17.62
C ALA A 229 17.67 6.61 18.12
N LYS A 230 18.35 7.15 19.12
CA LYS A 230 18.08 8.51 19.63
C LYS A 230 18.40 9.58 18.59
N LEU A 231 19.51 9.45 17.87
CA LEU A 231 19.93 10.41 16.84
C LEU A 231 18.93 10.52 15.67
N ILE A 232 18.25 9.42 15.34
CA ILE A 232 17.26 9.39 14.26
C ILE A 232 15.83 9.67 14.74
N THR A 233 15.52 9.48 16.02
CA THR A 233 14.15 9.60 16.54
C THR A 233 13.78 11.06 16.79
N LYS A 234 12.58 11.47 16.34
CA LYS A 234 11.97 12.75 16.70
C LYS A 234 10.56 12.50 17.22
N PRO A 235 10.37 12.39 18.56
CA PRO A 235 9.09 12.00 19.15
C PRO A 235 7.92 12.88 18.71
N GLU A 236 8.15 14.17 18.51
CA GLU A 236 7.12 15.13 18.08
C GLU A 236 6.65 14.84 16.65
N VAL A 237 7.54 14.33 15.79
CA VAL A 237 7.21 13.96 14.40
C VAL A 237 6.36 12.69 14.37
N GLU A 238 6.65 11.72 15.23
CA GLU A 238 5.87 10.49 15.37
C GLU A 238 4.47 10.77 15.94
N ALA A 239 4.38 11.59 16.98
CA ALA A 239 3.09 12.02 17.52
C ALA A 239 2.25 12.74 16.45
N ALA A 240 2.86 13.67 15.70
CA ALA A 240 2.17 14.38 14.62
C ALA A 240 1.79 13.46 13.44
N LEU A 241 2.54 12.39 13.19
CA LEU A 241 2.19 11.36 12.22
C LEU A 241 0.91 10.62 12.64
N LEU A 242 0.79 10.20 13.90
CA LEU A 242 -0.36 9.46 14.38
C LEU A 242 -1.65 10.30 14.35
N VAL A 243 -1.57 11.56 14.80
CA VAL A 243 -2.69 12.51 14.72
C VAL A 243 -3.14 12.70 13.27
N ARG A 244 -2.19 12.86 12.34
CA ARG A 244 -2.49 13.00 10.91
C ARG A 244 -3.15 11.75 10.33
N LEU A 245 -2.69 10.56 10.72
CA LEU A 245 -3.26 9.28 10.25
C LEU A 245 -4.69 9.08 10.75
N GLU A 246 -4.96 9.39 12.02
CA GLU A 246 -6.30 9.34 12.59
C GLU A 246 -7.28 10.24 11.81
N GLN A 247 -6.87 11.49 11.54
CA GLN A 247 -7.65 12.44 10.75
C GLN A 247 -7.90 11.93 9.32
N LYS A 248 -6.86 11.42 8.65
CA LYS A 248 -6.97 10.87 7.29
C LYS A 248 -7.89 9.66 7.22
N ALA A 249 -7.70 8.69 8.10
CA ALA A 249 -8.53 7.49 8.14
C ALA A 249 -9.99 7.82 8.47
N SER A 250 -10.23 8.79 9.37
CA SER A 250 -11.59 9.28 9.66
C SER A 250 -12.25 9.89 8.43
N VAL A 251 -11.53 10.69 7.63
CA VAL A 251 -12.08 11.30 6.42
C VAL A 251 -12.31 10.27 5.31
N TYR A 252 -11.33 9.40 5.04
CA TYR A 252 -11.42 8.41 3.96
C TYR A 252 -12.41 7.27 4.27
N GLY A 253 -12.63 6.97 5.55
CA GLY A 253 -13.52 5.91 5.99
C GLY A 253 -15.01 6.29 5.99
N GLN A 254 -15.36 7.56 5.75
CA GLN A 254 -16.76 8.00 5.75
C GLN A 254 -17.53 7.53 4.51
N ASP A 255 -18.78 7.13 4.71
CA ASP A 255 -19.76 7.01 3.62
C ASP A 255 -20.31 8.41 3.31
N LEU A 256 -19.77 9.05 2.27
CA LEU A 256 -20.15 10.42 1.87
C LEU A 256 -21.58 10.53 1.29
N ASP A 257 -22.36 9.45 1.28
CA ASP A 257 -23.69 9.39 0.67
C ASP A 257 -24.89 9.50 1.65
N LEU A 258 -24.66 9.81 2.94
CA LEU A 258 -25.74 9.81 3.95
C LEU A 258 -26.29 11.18 4.40
N ASP A 259 -25.81 12.32 3.87
CA ASP A 259 -26.25 13.65 4.34
C ASP A 259 -26.95 14.56 3.32
N ARG A 260 -27.26 14.07 2.10
CA ARG A 260 -27.98 14.90 1.11
C ARG A 260 -29.50 14.85 1.21
N SER A 261 -30.08 13.95 2.02
CA SER A 261 -31.54 13.74 2.10
C SER A 261 -32.20 14.22 3.40
N SER A 262 -31.47 14.77 4.36
CA SER A 262 -32.01 15.22 5.65
C SER A 262 -32.25 16.74 5.79
N SER A 263 -31.96 17.54 4.75
CA SER A 263 -32.14 19.02 4.79
C SER A 263 -33.18 19.59 3.81
N ALA A 264 -34.02 18.76 3.19
CA ALA A 264 -35.06 19.21 2.25
C ALA A 264 -36.46 18.69 2.59
N SER A 265 -37.01 19.10 3.74
CA SER A 265 -38.46 19.27 3.92
C SER A 265 -38.67 20.40 4.93
N SER A 266 -39.14 21.58 4.55
CA SER A 266 -40.54 21.80 4.21
C SER A 266 -40.76 23.26 3.77
N SER A 267 -41.13 23.48 2.50
CA SER A 267 -41.95 24.63 2.12
C SER A 267 -42.55 24.48 0.72
N SER A 268 -43.87 24.69 0.67
CA SER A 268 -44.76 25.06 -0.45
C SER A 268 -45.12 24.06 -1.57
N LYS A 269 -46.32 23.46 -1.37
CA LYS A 269 -47.54 23.36 -2.22
C LYS A 269 -47.49 23.08 -3.75
N PRO A 270 -48.53 22.39 -4.28
CA PRO A 270 -48.53 21.76 -5.60
C PRO A 270 -49.06 22.66 -6.71
N ARG A 271 -48.62 22.44 -7.95
CA ARG A 271 -49.30 22.93 -9.17
C ARG A 271 -49.30 21.87 -10.27
N SER A 272 -50.48 21.70 -10.84
CA SER A 272 -50.90 20.67 -11.79
C SER A 272 -50.37 20.86 -13.22
N GLN A 273 -50.22 19.71 -13.89
CA GLN A 273 -50.38 19.41 -15.33
C GLN A 273 -49.63 20.28 -16.36
N GLN A 274 -48.76 19.63 -17.15
CA GLN A 274 -49.10 19.31 -18.55
C GLN A 274 -48.15 18.28 -19.17
N VAL A 275 -48.76 17.44 -19.99
CA VAL A 275 -48.21 16.35 -20.79
C VAL A 275 -47.52 16.91 -22.03
N SER A 276 -46.33 16.41 -22.38
CA SER A 276 -45.90 16.29 -23.77
C SER A 276 -44.88 15.16 -23.93
N THR A 277 -45.31 14.16 -24.68
CA THR A 277 -44.61 12.96 -25.14
C THR A 277 -43.61 13.27 -26.25
N THR A 278 -42.43 12.65 -26.22
CA THR A 278 -41.76 12.26 -27.47
C THR A 278 -40.98 10.96 -27.26
N THR A 279 -41.52 9.90 -27.86
CA THR A 279 -40.97 8.55 -27.93
C THR A 279 -40.03 8.46 -29.13
N THR A 280 -38.80 7.98 -28.94
CA THR A 280 -37.93 7.52 -30.04
C THR A 280 -37.79 6.01 -29.96
N THR A 281 -38.38 5.35 -30.94
CA THR A 281 -38.43 3.90 -31.17
C THR A 281 -37.12 3.40 -31.80
N VAL A 282 -36.63 2.24 -31.35
CA VAL A 282 -35.63 1.42 -32.06
C VAL A 282 -36.31 0.09 -32.41
N PRO A 283 -36.22 -0.43 -33.65
CA PRO A 283 -36.97 -1.62 -34.06
C PRO A 283 -36.29 -2.94 -33.66
N ALA A 284 -37.14 -3.91 -33.33
CA ALA A 284 -36.80 -5.31 -33.13
C ALA A 284 -36.79 -6.08 -34.47
N VAL A 285 -35.88 -7.05 -34.60
CA VAL A 285 -35.92 -8.10 -35.63
C VAL A 285 -36.13 -9.45 -34.94
N VAL A 286 -37.11 -10.19 -35.43
CA VAL A 286 -37.51 -11.55 -35.01
C VAL A 286 -37.30 -12.53 -36.17
N GLY A 287 -36.86 -13.74 -35.84
CA GLY A 287 -36.92 -14.98 -36.62
C GLY A 287 -35.97 -16.01 -35.98
N GLN A 288 -36.43 -16.92 -35.10
CA GLN A 288 -36.94 -18.30 -35.36
C GLN A 288 -36.01 -19.09 -36.32
N GLU A 289 -35.51 -20.30 -36.01
CA GLU A 289 -36.17 -21.51 -35.49
C GLU A 289 -35.21 -22.44 -34.68
N GLN A 290 -35.80 -23.26 -33.80
CA GLN A 290 -35.22 -24.51 -33.24
C GLN A 290 -35.43 -25.69 -34.22
N PRO A 291 -34.80 -26.85 -33.99
CA PRO A 291 -35.59 -27.93 -33.37
C PRO A 291 -34.87 -28.69 -32.23
N ASN A 292 -35.71 -29.45 -31.52
CA ASN A 292 -35.57 -30.05 -30.20
C ASN A 292 -35.27 -31.58 -30.27
N LEU A 293 -35.24 -32.21 -29.08
CA LEU A 293 -35.39 -33.65 -28.73
C LEU A 293 -34.07 -34.31 -28.28
N THR A 294 -33.96 -35.04 -27.14
CA THR A 294 -34.96 -35.78 -26.33
C THR A 294 -34.42 -36.09 -24.92
N ALA A 295 -35.36 -36.39 -24.00
CA ALA A 295 -35.18 -36.66 -22.57
C ALA A 295 -34.94 -38.14 -22.23
N GLU A 296 -34.47 -38.41 -20.99
CA GLU A 296 -34.84 -39.63 -20.24
C GLU A 296 -34.78 -39.41 -18.71
N VAL A 297 -35.57 -40.19 -17.98
CA VAL A 297 -36.15 -39.94 -16.65
C VAL A 297 -36.14 -41.26 -15.84
N VAL A 298 -35.72 -41.20 -14.54
CA VAL A 298 -36.24 -41.97 -13.35
C VAL A 298 -35.77 -43.44 -13.11
N PRO A 299 -35.78 -44.03 -11.87
CA PRO A 299 -35.56 -43.53 -10.48
C PRO A 299 -34.96 -44.60 -9.48
N THR A 300 -35.27 -44.45 -8.17
CA THR A 300 -35.25 -45.38 -6.98
C THR A 300 -34.09 -45.18 -6.00
N GLY A 301 -34.21 -45.19 -4.67
CA GLY A 301 -35.29 -45.37 -3.67
C GLY A 301 -34.64 -45.29 -2.26
N ALA A 302 -35.13 -44.45 -1.35
CA ALA A 302 -35.88 -44.76 -0.11
C ALA A 302 -35.09 -45.28 1.13
N SER A 303 -35.39 -44.62 2.28
CA SER A 303 -35.49 -45.10 3.70
C SER A 303 -34.68 -44.22 4.68
N SER A 304 -35.28 -43.28 5.44
CA SER A 304 -36.04 -43.42 6.72
C SER A 304 -35.19 -43.95 7.88
N LEU A 305 -35.22 -43.54 9.15
CA LEU A 305 -35.99 -42.64 10.03
C LEU A 305 -35.20 -42.61 11.36
N SER A 306 -35.21 -41.52 12.13
CA SER A 306 -35.67 -41.53 13.54
C SER A 306 -35.30 -40.25 14.30
N SER A 307 -36.27 -39.88 15.11
CA SER A 307 -36.52 -38.69 15.92
C SER A 307 -35.97 -38.81 17.35
N ALA A 308 -35.64 -37.67 17.98
CA ALA A 308 -35.97 -37.43 19.39
C ALA A 308 -35.93 -35.94 19.76
N THR A 309 -37.00 -35.53 20.44
CA THR A 309 -37.39 -34.24 21.01
C THR A 309 -36.62 -33.96 22.32
N ALA A 310 -36.35 -32.69 22.66
CA ALA A 310 -36.86 -32.04 23.88
C ALA A 310 -36.16 -30.71 24.29
N THR A 311 -37.04 -29.78 24.68
CA THR A 311 -36.93 -28.78 25.77
C THR A 311 -36.08 -27.53 25.63
N ALA A 312 -36.82 -26.42 25.58
CA ALA A 312 -36.39 -25.06 25.91
C ALA A 312 -36.09 -24.91 27.42
N THR A 313 -35.08 -24.10 27.75
CA THR A 313 -35.04 -23.24 28.94
C THR A 313 -34.01 -22.13 28.69
N THR A 314 -34.47 -20.88 28.71
CA THR A 314 -33.69 -19.63 28.70
C THR A 314 -32.97 -19.44 30.05
N PRO A 315 -31.85 -18.68 30.08
CA PRO A 315 -32.02 -17.34 30.63
C PRO A 315 -31.31 -16.24 29.84
N SER A 316 -32.08 -15.15 29.73
CA SER A 316 -31.71 -13.77 29.49
C SER A 316 -30.30 -13.36 29.93
N SER A 317 -29.51 -12.84 28.99
CA SER A 317 -28.50 -11.81 29.22
C SER A 317 -28.53 -10.89 28.01
N ALA A 318 -28.82 -9.61 28.25
CA ALA A 318 -28.97 -8.60 27.21
C ALA A 318 -27.71 -8.52 26.32
N PRO A 319 -27.84 -8.45 24.98
CA PRO A 319 -26.72 -8.05 24.16
C PRO A 319 -26.53 -6.54 24.35
N SER A 320 -25.42 -6.18 24.99
CA SER A 320 -24.81 -4.87 24.89
C SER A 320 -24.85 -4.43 23.44
N SER A 321 -25.50 -3.30 23.16
CA SER A 321 -25.62 -2.74 21.83
C SER A 321 -24.22 -2.50 21.26
N VAL A 322 -23.76 -3.40 20.40
CA VAL A 322 -22.56 -3.18 19.59
C VAL A 322 -22.93 -2.07 18.62
N SER A 323 -22.41 -0.87 18.89
CA SER A 323 -22.50 0.26 17.97
C SER A 323 -21.92 -0.17 16.63
N LYS A 324 -22.73 -0.08 15.57
CA LYS A 324 -22.29 -0.25 14.18
C LYS A 324 -21.00 0.57 13.98
N PRO A 325 -19.88 0.00 13.49
CA PRO A 325 -18.71 0.81 13.21
C PRO A 325 -19.09 1.81 12.13
N ALA A 326 -19.09 3.08 12.50
CA ALA A 326 -19.41 4.19 11.63
C ALA A 326 -18.23 4.43 10.67
N GLY A 327 -18.08 3.57 9.66
CA GLY A 327 -17.09 3.76 8.60
C GLY A 327 -16.66 2.48 7.87
N LYS A 328 -16.08 2.68 6.69
CA LYS A 328 -15.52 1.62 5.83
C LYS A 328 -14.29 0.93 6.43
N ILE A 329 -13.69 1.47 7.50
CA ILE A 329 -12.58 0.88 8.25
C ILE A 329 -12.62 1.36 9.71
N ASP A 330 -12.09 0.55 10.64
CA ASP A 330 -11.82 1.02 12.01
C ASP A 330 -10.57 1.90 12.02
N VAL A 331 -10.76 3.19 12.30
CA VAL A 331 -9.69 4.19 12.41
C VAL A 331 -8.65 3.78 13.46
N ASN A 332 -9.08 3.17 14.56
CA ASN A 332 -8.18 2.74 15.63
C ASN A 332 -7.24 1.64 15.15
N GLU A 333 -7.71 0.71 14.31
CA GLU A 333 -6.85 -0.34 13.75
C GLU A 333 -5.80 0.25 12.79
N VAL A 334 -6.12 1.33 12.06
CA VAL A 334 -5.12 2.06 11.23
C VAL A 334 -4.05 2.73 12.09
N VAL A 335 -4.46 3.44 13.15
CA VAL A 335 -3.51 4.10 14.07
C VAL A 335 -2.65 3.08 14.81
N LYS A 336 -3.27 2.01 15.30
CA LYS A 336 -2.62 0.89 15.99
C LYS A 336 -1.60 0.20 15.09
N LEU A 337 -1.95 -0.08 13.83
CA LEU A 337 -1.02 -0.58 12.82
C LEU A 337 0.24 0.28 12.73
N TYR A 338 0.09 1.61 12.63
CA TYR A 338 1.25 2.49 12.51
C TYR A 338 2.07 2.55 13.79
N HIS A 339 1.40 2.71 14.94
CA HIS A 339 2.05 2.84 16.24
C HIS A 339 2.80 1.56 16.66
N GLN A 340 2.15 0.40 16.53
CA GLN A 340 2.66 -0.86 17.05
C GLN A 340 3.55 -1.61 16.06
N PHE A 341 3.50 -1.27 14.77
CA PHE A 341 4.20 -2.03 13.75
C PHE A 341 5.00 -1.19 12.77
N VAL A 342 4.35 -0.32 11.98
CA VAL A 342 5.04 0.39 10.89
C VAL A 342 6.18 1.25 11.43
N ILE A 343 5.92 2.05 12.47
CA ILE A 343 6.95 2.91 13.08
C ILE A 343 8.06 2.07 13.73
N PRO A 344 7.78 1.10 14.62
CA PRO A 344 8.81 0.25 15.21
C PRO A 344 9.70 -0.46 14.18
N ILE A 345 9.12 -1.12 13.17
CA ILE A 345 9.94 -1.83 12.17
C ILE A 345 10.73 -0.84 11.30
N THR A 346 10.16 0.33 10.97
CA THR A 346 10.93 1.37 10.26
C THR A 346 12.15 1.79 11.07
N LYS A 347 12.02 1.96 12.40
CA LYS A 347 13.16 2.28 13.28
C LYS A 347 14.20 1.16 13.30
N ASP A 348 13.77 -0.09 13.36
CA ASP A 348 14.70 -1.22 13.28
C ASP A 348 15.50 -1.17 11.97
N VAL A 349 14.83 -0.95 10.84
CA VAL A 349 15.49 -0.79 9.52
C VAL A 349 16.45 0.39 9.52
N GLU A 350 16.05 1.54 10.07
CA GLU A 350 16.90 2.73 10.17
C GLU A 350 18.19 2.45 10.97
N VAL A 351 18.07 1.77 12.11
CA VAL A 351 19.22 1.44 12.99
C VAL A 351 20.10 0.36 12.38
N GLU A 352 19.53 -0.74 11.88
CA GLU A 352 20.31 -1.82 11.25
C GLU A 352 21.08 -1.33 10.02
N TYR A 353 20.49 -0.42 9.24
CA TYR A 353 21.18 0.23 8.14
C TYR A 353 22.39 1.04 8.64
N LEU A 354 22.23 1.87 9.68
CA LEU A 354 23.32 2.66 10.24
C LEU A 354 24.45 1.80 10.81
N VAL A 355 24.11 0.69 11.47
CA VAL A 355 25.10 -0.24 12.05
C VAL A 355 26.04 -0.80 10.98
N LYS A 356 25.54 -1.08 9.79
CA LYS A 356 26.32 -1.62 8.66
C LYS A 356 26.84 -0.54 7.72
N ARG A 357 26.60 0.74 8.02
CA ARG A 357 26.85 1.84 7.07
C ARG A 357 28.33 2.03 6.73
N LEU A 358 29.22 1.60 7.62
CA LEU A 358 30.67 1.68 7.41
C LEU A 358 31.27 0.39 6.84
N ASP A 359 30.46 -0.67 6.68
CA ASP A 359 30.96 -1.96 6.19
C ASP A 359 31.52 -1.83 4.78
N GLY A 360 32.76 -2.29 4.58
CA GLY A 360 33.45 -2.20 3.29
C GLY A 360 34.09 -0.85 2.97
N LEU A 361 34.04 0.14 3.88
CA LEU A 361 34.82 1.37 3.74
C LEU A 361 36.25 1.21 4.27
N SER A 362 37.22 1.91 3.67
CA SER A 362 38.58 2.00 4.18
C SER A 362 38.65 2.97 5.37
N GLN A 363 39.73 2.89 6.16
CA GLN A 363 39.94 3.84 7.26
C GLN A 363 40.02 5.29 6.76
N ASP A 364 40.70 5.53 5.64
CA ASP A 364 40.81 6.87 5.04
C ASP A 364 39.42 7.45 4.70
N GLN A 365 38.51 6.63 4.15
CA GLN A 365 37.14 7.05 3.85
C GLN A 365 36.35 7.38 5.12
N ILE A 366 36.55 6.60 6.19
CA ILE A 366 35.92 6.86 7.49
C ILE A 366 36.44 8.17 8.09
N ASP A 367 37.75 8.43 7.98
CA ASP A 367 38.38 9.64 8.48
C ASP A 367 37.95 10.88 7.69
N GLU A 368 37.71 10.77 6.37
CA GLU A 368 37.10 11.82 5.57
C GLU A 368 35.65 12.12 6.00
N LEU A 369 34.85 11.09 6.28
CA LEU A 369 33.49 11.26 6.79
C LEU A 369 33.46 11.90 8.18
N MET A 370 34.43 11.57 9.04
CA MET A 370 34.60 12.18 10.37
C MET A 370 34.91 13.69 10.32
N GLN A 371 35.41 14.19 9.19
CA GLN A 371 35.75 15.61 8.99
C GLN A 371 34.60 16.45 8.43
N GLN A 372 33.51 15.80 7.99
CA GLN A 372 32.26 16.44 7.54
C GLN A 372 31.35 16.74 8.73
#